data_AF-A0A660NRC8-F1
#
_entry.id   AF-A0A660NRC8-F1
#
_cell.length_a   1.000
_cell.length_b   1.000
_cell.length_c   1.000
_cell.angle_alpha   90.00
_cell.angle_beta   90.00
_cell.angle_gamma   90.00
#
_symmetry.space_group_name_H-M   'P 1'
#
loop_
_entity.id
_entity.type
_entity.pdbx_description
1 polymer ?
#
loop_
_entity_poly.entity_id
_entity_poly.type
_entity_poly.pdbx_seq_one_letter_code
_entity_poly.pdbx_strand_id
1 'polypeptide(L)'
;MPDTLARRMVVVTTACPSADTHRGSRTALPFDGRNRHDIEGARTMSTRHHIAAALLALGLGSLSLGAHATHYPLKVDNCGYTLEFSKAPGSVITVGQAGTEMLYALGLGSKVAGTSLWFNPVLPKFKDINAKVPRLADNDPSFETVVEKRPGLVVSQFEWQIGKEGVVATREQFHDLKIPTYLMPSDCDGKDNLVGADGTRTKPYDIAALYKSIS
;
A
#
# COMPACT_ATOMS: atom_id res chain seq x y z
N MET A 1 4.58 0.37 -23.63
CA MET A 1 5.21 -0.44 -22.56
C MET A 1 5.13 0.32 -21.22
N PRO A 2 4.02 0.26 -20.47
CA PRO A 2 3.91 0.92 -19.17
C PRO A 2 3.80 -0.05 -17.95
N ASP A 3 3.78 -1.37 -18.16
CA ASP A 3 3.41 -2.35 -17.10
C ASP A 3 4.50 -2.70 -16.07
N THR A 4 5.72 -2.17 -16.20
CA THR A 4 6.87 -2.56 -15.36
C THR A 4 7.23 -1.57 -14.25
N LEU A 5 6.57 -0.41 -14.18
CA LEU A 5 6.99 0.73 -13.33
C LEU A 5 6.17 0.95 -12.05
N ALA A 6 5.07 0.21 -11.84
CA ALA A 6 4.18 0.39 -10.69
C ALA A 6 4.51 -0.51 -9.47
N ARG A 7 5.76 -1.00 -9.32
CA ARG A 7 5.98 -2.36 -8.78
C ARG A 7 6.92 -2.54 -7.59
N ARG A 8 7.32 -1.52 -6.82
CA ARG A 8 8.38 -1.67 -5.78
C ARG A 8 8.07 -1.11 -4.39
N MET A 9 6.89 -0.55 -4.09
CA MET A 9 6.52 -0.29 -2.68
C MET A 9 5.22 -0.93 -2.16
N VAL A 10 4.48 -1.64 -3.01
CA VAL A 10 3.61 -2.76 -2.54
C VAL A 10 4.48 -3.91 -1.99
N VAL A 11 5.79 -3.86 -2.27
CA VAL A 11 6.71 -4.98 -2.19
C VAL A 11 7.34 -5.16 -0.80
N VAL A 12 7.20 -4.18 0.10
CA VAL A 12 7.85 -4.27 1.41
C VAL A 12 6.97 -4.93 2.47
N THR A 13 5.67 -5.21 2.27
CA THR A 13 4.82 -5.56 3.44
C THR A 13 3.68 -6.56 3.26
N THR A 14 3.38 -7.03 2.04
CA THR A 14 2.22 -7.92 1.85
C THR A 14 2.61 -9.40 1.77
N ALA A 15 2.38 -10.14 2.86
CA ALA A 15 1.99 -11.54 2.76
C ALA A 15 0.46 -11.54 2.56
N CYS A 16 0.00 -11.95 1.37
CA CYS A 16 -1.42 -12.05 1.06
C CYS A 16 -2.03 -13.22 1.84
N PRO A 17 -3.07 -13.03 2.68
CA PRO A 17 -3.85 -14.15 3.22
C PRO A 17 -4.74 -14.71 2.11
N SER A 18 -4.62 -16.00 1.81
CA SER A 18 -5.48 -16.72 0.88
C SER A 18 -6.96 -16.55 1.25
N ALA A 19 -7.77 -16.20 0.25
CA ALA A 19 -9.22 -16.08 0.40
C ALA A 19 -9.82 -17.46 0.73
N ASP A 20 -10.24 -17.63 1.98
CA ASP A 20 -10.94 -18.84 2.43
C ASP A 20 -12.42 -18.73 2.01
N THR A 21 -12.84 -19.62 1.12
CA THR A 21 -14.19 -19.72 0.58
C THR A 21 -15.20 -20.13 1.67
N HIS A 22 -15.96 -19.18 2.22
CA HIS A 22 -17.17 -19.50 2.98
C HIS A 22 -18.31 -19.91 2.04
N ARG A 23 -18.42 -21.23 1.84
CA ARG A 23 -19.59 -21.92 1.27
C ARG A 23 -20.73 -21.92 2.29
N GLY A 24 -21.68 -20.99 2.13
CA GLY A 24 -22.92 -20.93 2.91
C GLY A 24 -24.06 -21.67 2.21
N SER A 25 -24.44 -22.82 2.76
CA SER A 25 -25.61 -23.63 2.40
C SER A 25 -26.93 -22.89 2.64
N ARG A 26 -27.87 -22.93 1.68
CA ARG A 26 -29.30 -22.69 1.93
C ARG A 26 -30.11 -23.85 1.39
N THR A 27 -30.69 -24.61 2.30
CA THR A 27 -31.78 -25.56 2.10
C THR A 27 -33.10 -24.94 2.54
N ALA A 28 -34.16 -25.22 1.79
CA ALA A 28 -35.61 -25.24 2.11
C ALA A 28 -36.41 -24.64 0.93
N LEU A 29 -37.53 -25.16 0.43
CA LEU A 29 -38.38 -26.35 0.63
C LEU A 29 -39.32 -26.41 -0.62
N PRO A 30 -40.05 -27.51 -0.87
CA PRO A 30 -40.88 -27.69 -2.07
C PRO A 30 -42.34 -27.24 -1.84
N PHE A 31 -43.04 -26.81 -2.90
CA PHE A 31 -44.50 -26.84 -2.92
C PHE A 31 -45.05 -27.02 -4.34
N ASP A 32 -46.10 -27.82 -4.38
CA ASP A 32 -46.70 -28.57 -5.50
C ASP A 32 -47.92 -27.84 -6.10
N GLY A 33 -48.20 -28.08 -7.39
CA GLY A 33 -49.56 -28.42 -7.83
C GLY A 33 -50.37 -27.45 -8.69
N ARG A 34 -50.47 -27.82 -9.99
CA ARG A 34 -51.66 -27.71 -10.91
C ARG A 34 -52.05 -26.31 -11.43
N ASN A 35 -52.45 -26.08 -12.69
CA ASN A 35 -53.14 -26.92 -13.68
C ASN A 35 -53.03 -26.34 -15.12
N ARG A 36 -53.05 -27.26 -16.11
CA ARG A 36 -53.63 -27.25 -17.49
C ARG A 36 -53.52 -26.01 -18.39
N HIS A 37 -53.03 -26.24 -19.62
CA HIS A 37 -53.87 -26.25 -20.83
C HIS A 37 -53.08 -26.76 -22.05
N ASP A 38 -53.68 -27.73 -22.75
CA ASP A 38 -53.26 -28.27 -24.05
C ASP A 38 -53.28 -27.19 -25.13
N ILE A 39 -52.25 -27.10 -25.99
CA ILE A 39 -52.40 -26.79 -27.43
C ILE A 39 -51.25 -27.47 -28.21
N GLU A 40 -51.64 -28.48 -29.00
CA GLU A 40 -50.91 -29.03 -30.13
C GLU A 40 -50.72 -27.97 -31.22
N GLY A 41 -49.51 -27.84 -31.77
CA GLY A 41 -49.24 -26.91 -32.85
C GLY A 41 -47.82 -27.01 -33.39
N ALA A 42 -47.58 -28.01 -34.22
CA ALA A 42 -46.36 -28.15 -35.00
C ALA A 42 -46.13 -26.91 -35.89
N ARG A 43 -45.03 -26.18 -35.65
CA ARG A 43 -44.47 -25.21 -36.61
C ARG A 43 -42.94 -25.33 -36.64
N THR A 44 -42.47 -25.94 -37.74
CA THR A 44 -41.28 -25.53 -38.50
C THR A 44 -40.07 -25.03 -37.68
N MET A 45 -39.11 -25.94 -37.42
CA MET A 45 -37.76 -25.60 -36.95
C MET A 45 -37.06 -24.67 -37.95
N SER A 46 -36.99 -23.39 -37.59
CA SER A 46 -36.15 -22.41 -38.27
C SER A 46 -34.68 -22.63 -37.87
N THR A 47 -33.88 -23.05 -38.83
CA THR A 47 -32.44 -23.25 -38.79
C THR A 47 -31.71 -21.91 -38.60
N ARG A 48 -31.73 -21.34 -37.39
CA ARG A 48 -31.00 -20.11 -37.05
C ARG A 48 -30.50 -20.06 -35.59
N HIS A 49 -29.93 -21.13 -35.05
CA HIS A 49 -29.43 -21.12 -33.67
C HIS A 49 -28.05 -21.79 -33.45
N HIS A 50 -27.19 -21.85 -34.47
CA HIS A 50 -25.84 -22.40 -34.32
C HIS A 50 -24.70 -21.37 -34.35
N ILE A 51 -25.00 -20.07 -34.50
CA ILE A 51 -23.95 -19.03 -34.54
C ILE A 51 -23.79 -18.28 -33.20
N ALA A 52 -24.77 -18.35 -32.30
CA ALA A 52 -24.72 -17.61 -31.03
C ALA A 52 -23.88 -18.28 -29.92
N ALA A 53 -23.42 -19.52 -30.09
CA ALA A 53 -22.68 -20.25 -29.05
C ALA A 53 -21.15 -20.08 -29.14
N ALA A 54 -20.61 -19.55 -30.24
CA ALA A 54 -19.16 -19.44 -30.44
C ALA A 54 -18.53 -18.15 -29.89
N LEU A 55 -19.34 -17.14 -29.53
CA LEU A 55 -18.84 -15.85 -29.00
C LEU A 55 -18.81 -15.77 -27.47
N LEU A 56 -19.35 -16.75 -26.75
CA LEU A 56 -19.31 -16.79 -25.29
C LEU A 56 -18.06 -17.49 -24.72
N ALA A 57 -17.19 -18.04 -25.57
CA ALA A 57 -15.99 -18.78 -25.15
C ALA A 57 -14.70 -17.94 -25.11
N LEU A 58 -14.71 -16.70 -25.61
CA LEU A 58 -13.53 -15.81 -25.56
C LEU A 58 -13.52 -14.81 -24.38
N GLY A 59 -14.54 -14.84 -23.51
CA GLY A 59 -14.68 -13.88 -22.41
C GLY A 59 -14.03 -14.26 -21.07
N LEU A 60 -13.46 -15.46 -20.94
CA LEU A 60 -12.89 -15.95 -19.66
C LEU A 60 -11.36 -15.77 -19.54
N GLY A 61 -10.73 -15.10 -20.49
CA GLY A 61 -9.35 -14.63 -20.34
C GLY A 61 -9.28 -13.41 -19.43
N SER A 62 -9.79 -13.51 -18.20
CA SER A 62 -9.54 -12.52 -17.16
C SER A 62 -8.03 -12.35 -17.06
N LEU A 63 -7.51 -11.17 -17.41
CA LEU A 63 -6.17 -10.78 -17.04
C LEU A 63 -6.10 -10.87 -15.52
N SER A 64 -5.57 -11.98 -15.02
CA SER A 64 -5.09 -12.04 -13.65
C SER A 64 -3.94 -11.04 -13.60
N LEU A 65 -4.23 -9.80 -13.17
CA LEU A 65 -3.23 -8.94 -12.57
C LEU A 65 -2.74 -9.68 -11.32
N GLY A 66 -1.83 -10.63 -11.53
CA GLY A 66 -1.18 -11.35 -10.46
C GLY A 66 -0.42 -10.32 -9.65
N ALA A 67 -0.89 -10.07 -8.43
CA ALA A 67 -0.07 -9.46 -7.40
C ALA A 67 1.15 -10.37 -7.23
N HIS A 68 2.26 -9.99 -7.84
CA HIS A 68 3.49 -10.76 -7.69
C HIS A 68 3.97 -10.63 -6.25
N ALA A 69 4.18 -11.76 -5.60
CA ALA A 69 4.86 -11.80 -4.33
C ALA A 69 6.23 -11.13 -4.48
N THR A 70 6.62 -10.39 -3.44
CA THR A 70 7.96 -9.81 -3.40
C THR A 70 9.00 -10.89 -3.24
N HIS A 71 10.04 -10.81 -4.04
CA HIS A 71 11.24 -11.62 -3.85
C HIS A 71 12.19 -10.91 -2.90
N TYR A 72 12.65 -11.65 -1.90
CA TYR A 72 13.65 -11.22 -0.94
C TYR A 72 14.96 -12.01 -1.16
N PRO A 73 16.14 -11.46 -0.84
CA PRO A 73 16.35 -10.11 -0.29
C PRO A 73 16.02 -9.02 -1.32
N LEU A 74 15.32 -7.97 -0.85
CA LEU A 74 14.92 -6.82 -1.66
C LEU A 74 15.88 -5.68 -1.38
N LYS A 75 16.44 -5.09 -2.45
CA LYS A 75 17.23 -3.86 -2.37
C LYS A 75 16.44 -2.68 -2.93
N VAL A 76 16.41 -1.59 -2.17
CA VAL A 76 15.70 -0.36 -2.51
C VAL A 76 16.65 0.83 -2.35
N ASP A 77 16.91 1.54 -3.44
CA ASP A 77 17.65 2.80 -3.37
C ASP A 77 16.69 3.93 -2.96
N ASN A 78 17.00 4.57 -1.84
CA ASN A 78 16.15 5.58 -1.22
C ASN A 78 16.98 6.76 -0.73
N CYS A 79 16.89 7.88 -1.44
CA CYS A 79 17.46 9.18 -1.06
C CYS A 79 18.95 9.06 -0.66
N GLY A 80 19.77 8.43 -1.50
CA GLY A 80 21.21 8.26 -1.27
C GLY A 80 21.64 7.01 -0.48
N TYR A 81 20.70 6.20 0.02
CA TYR A 81 21.01 4.95 0.74
C TYR A 81 20.40 3.75 0.02
N THR A 82 21.15 2.65 -0.05
CA THR A 82 20.61 1.35 -0.47
C THR A 82 20.12 0.59 0.75
N LEU A 83 18.81 0.44 0.87
CA LEU A 83 18.16 -0.33 1.93
C LEU A 83 18.04 -1.79 1.49
N GLU A 84 18.36 -2.72 2.38
CA GLU A 84 18.19 -4.16 2.15
C GLU A 84 17.18 -4.75 3.14
N PHE A 85 16.17 -5.41 2.59
CA PHE A 85 15.14 -6.10 3.37
C PHE A 85 15.29 -7.60 3.13
N SER A 86 15.48 -8.38 4.19
CA SER A 86 15.48 -9.85 4.10
C SER A 86 14.07 -10.45 4.09
N LYS A 87 13.10 -9.67 4.57
CA LYS A 87 11.66 -9.95 4.56
C LYS A 87 10.90 -8.64 4.75
N ALA A 88 9.58 -8.71 4.60
CA ALA A 88 8.70 -7.60 4.94
C ALA A 88 8.86 -7.14 6.41
N PRO A 89 9.02 -5.82 6.69
CA PRO A 89 8.98 -5.29 8.04
C PRO A 89 7.68 -5.66 8.76
N GLY A 90 7.83 -6.16 9.99
CA GLY A 90 6.71 -6.55 10.83
C GLY A 90 5.96 -5.34 11.42
N SER A 91 6.65 -4.21 11.58
CA SER A 91 6.14 -2.97 12.16
C SER A 91 6.84 -1.76 11.54
N VAL A 92 6.14 -0.63 11.53
CA VAL A 92 6.60 0.65 10.98
C VAL A 92 6.31 1.77 11.97
N ILE A 93 7.26 2.68 12.20
CA ILE A 93 6.99 4.00 12.77
C ILE A 93 6.97 5.03 11.65
N THR A 94 6.01 5.95 11.69
CA THR A 94 5.95 7.08 10.77
C THR A 94 6.26 8.38 11.48
N VAL A 95 7.16 9.16 10.88
CA VAL A 95 7.41 10.56 11.24
C VAL A 95 6.91 11.38 10.05
N GLY A 96 5.68 11.88 10.17
CA GLY A 96 4.97 12.62 9.12
C GLY A 96 3.61 12.05 8.75
N GLN A 97 2.62 12.94 8.69
CA GLN A 97 1.25 12.62 8.30
C GLN A 97 1.15 12.00 6.91
N ALA A 98 1.90 12.49 5.91
CA ALA A 98 1.80 11.97 4.54
C ALA A 98 2.26 10.51 4.46
N GLY A 99 3.37 10.16 5.13
CA GLY A 99 3.85 8.78 5.21
C GLY A 99 2.86 7.87 5.93
N THR A 100 2.21 8.38 6.98
CA THR A 100 1.16 7.66 7.73
C THR A 100 -0.05 7.35 6.86
N GLU A 101 -0.62 8.38 6.24
CA GLU A 101 -1.81 8.24 5.41
C GLU A 101 -1.55 7.45 4.12
N MET A 102 -0.32 7.51 3.59
CA MET A 102 0.14 6.64 2.51
C MET A 102 0.05 5.16 2.91
N LEU A 103 0.58 4.78 4.08
CA LEU A 103 0.48 3.40 4.57
C LEU A 103 -0.98 2.98 4.83
N TYR A 104 -1.83 3.87 5.31
CA TYR A 104 -3.25 3.60 5.46
C TYR A 104 -3.95 3.37 4.11
N ALA A 105 -3.65 4.19 3.11
CA ALA A 105 -4.19 4.04 1.76
C ALA A 105 -3.75 2.72 1.10
N LEU A 106 -2.54 2.24 1.40
CA LEU A 106 -2.02 0.95 0.94
C LEU A 106 -2.58 -0.26 1.71
N GLY A 107 -3.47 -0.05 2.69
CA GLY A 107 -4.03 -1.12 3.53
C GLY A 107 -3.07 -1.65 4.60
N LEU A 108 -1.99 -0.92 4.88
CA LEU A 108 -0.90 -1.34 5.77
C LEU A 108 -1.00 -0.78 7.18
N GLY A 109 -2.10 -0.13 7.54
CA GLY A 109 -2.19 0.54 8.85
C GLY A 109 -2.08 -0.41 10.05
N SER A 110 -2.35 -1.71 9.89
CA SER A 110 -2.07 -2.72 10.93
C SER A 110 -0.58 -2.93 11.23
N LYS A 111 0.31 -2.47 10.34
CA LYS A 111 1.76 -2.49 10.53
C LYS A 111 2.28 -1.22 11.19
N VAL A 112 1.49 -0.15 11.24
CA VAL A 112 1.92 1.12 11.83
C VAL A 112 1.83 1.02 13.34
N ALA A 113 2.99 0.97 14.00
CA ALA A 113 3.13 0.79 15.45
C ALA A 113 3.22 2.12 16.21
N GLY A 114 3.33 3.23 15.49
CA GLY A 114 3.30 4.57 16.05
C GLY A 114 3.42 5.65 14.97
N THR A 115 2.85 6.81 15.24
CA THR A 115 2.83 7.96 14.33
C THR A 115 3.30 9.22 15.05
N SER A 116 3.80 10.19 14.29
CA SER A 116 4.15 11.52 14.76
C SER A 116 4.09 12.53 13.62
N LEU A 117 4.24 13.83 13.94
CA LEU A 117 4.16 14.96 13.02
C LEU A 117 2.84 15.02 12.22
N TRP A 118 1.84 15.67 12.81
CA TRP A 118 0.52 15.87 12.20
C TRP A 118 0.23 17.34 11.94
N PHE A 119 -0.06 17.67 10.68
CA PHE A 119 -0.37 19.04 10.25
C PHE A 119 -1.86 19.33 10.29
N ASN A 120 -2.67 18.32 9.98
CA ASN A 120 -4.10 18.43 9.85
C ASN A 120 -4.81 17.33 10.67
N PRO A 121 -6.11 17.52 10.98
CA PRO A 121 -6.92 16.44 11.51
C PRO A 121 -6.86 15.20 10.61
N VAL A 122 -6.91 14.02 11.23
CA VAL A 122 -6.97 12.74 10.51
C VAL A 122 -8.19 12.74 9.58
N LEU A 123 -7.97 12.37 8.32
CA LEU A 123 -9.05 12.27 7.34
C LEU A 123 -10.16 11.31 7.85
N PRO A 124 -11.46 11.61 7.61
CA PRO A 124 -12.56 10.79 8.11
C PRO A 124 -12.43 9.30 7.83
N LYS A 125 -11.98 8.93 6.61
CA LYS A 125 -11.76 7.55 6.18
C LYS A 125 -10.67 6.80 6.96
N PHE A 126 -9.77 7.51 7.63
CA PHE A 126 -8.65 6.93 8.38
C PHE A 126 -8.83 7.01 9.90
N LYS A 127 -9.95 7.56 10.40
CA LYS A 127 -10.18 7.72 11.85
C LYS A 127 -10.09 6.39 12.60
N ASP A 128 -10.76 5.35 12.12
CA ASP A 128 -10.85 4.07 12.82
C ASP A 128 -9.51 3.32 12.86
N ILE A 129 -8.70 3.44 11.81
CA ILE A 129 -7.38 2.82 11.76
C ILE A 129 -6.38 3.61 12.59
N ASN A 130 -6.40 4.95 12.51
CA ASN A 130 -5.50 5.82 13.27
C ASN A 130 -5.78 5.77 14.77
N ALA A 131 -7.04 5.63 15.19
CA ALA A 131 -7.41 5.52 16.61
C ALA A 131 -6.75 4.33 17.33
N LYS A 132 -6.29 3.32 16.59
CA LYS A 132 -5.62 2.13 17.11
C LYS A 132 -4.10 2.28 17.19
N VAL A 133 -3.54 3.35 16.60
CA VAL A 133 -2.10 3.55 16.48
C VAL A 133 -1.65 4.61 17.49
N PRO A 134 -0.65 4.31 18.34
CA PRO A 134 -0.12 5.28 19.28
C PRO A 134 0.41 6.54 18.58
N ARG A 135 0.07 7.71 19.10
CA ARG A 135 0.74 8.96 18.72
C ARG A 135 1.95 9.15 19.63
N LEU A 136 3.15 9.10 19.05
CA LEU A 136 4.42 9.23 19.77
C LEU A 136 4.74 10.69 20.11
N ALA A 137 4.32 11.61 19.24
CA ALA A 137 4.38 13.05 19.43
C ALA A 137 3.38 13.73 18.48
N ASP A 138 2.94 14.95 18.80
CA ASP A 138 2.19 15.77 17.84
C ASP A 138 3.10 16.33 16.73
N ASN A 139 4.34 16.67 17.08
CA ASN A 139 5.40 17.12 16.18
C ASN A 139 6.51 16.05 16.08
N ASP A 140 7.76 16.43 16.30
CA ASP A 140 8.92 15.56 16.27
C ASP A 140 9.00 14.67 17.52
N PRO A 141 9.08 13.33 17.36
CA PRO A 141 9.34 12.44 18.48
C PRO A 141 10.83 12.50 18.88
N SER A 142 11.15 12.07 20.10
CA SER A 142 12.54 11.77 20.44
C SER A 142 13.03 10.51 19.73
N PHE A 143 14.33 10.41 19.46
CA PHE A 143 14.95 9.19 18.92
C PHE A 143 14.64 7.96 19.79
N GLU A 144 14.76 8.13 21.12
CA GLU A 144 14.54 7.10 22.13
C GLU A 144 13.11 6.54 22.05
N THR A 145 12.11 7.41 21.93
CA THR A 145 10.70 7.01 21.79
C THR A 145 10.47 6.18 20.53
N VAL A 146 11.17 6.47 19.43
CA VAL A 146 11.07 5.70 18.19
C VAL A 146 11.73 4.33 18.35
N VAL A 147 12.96 4.26 18.84
CA VAL A 147 13.72 2.99 18.93
C VAL A 147 13.17 2.05 20.00
N GLU A 148 12.53 2.57 21.05
CA GLU A 148 11.84 1.77 22.07
C GLU A 148 10.76 0.87 21.46
N LYS A 149 10.11 1.32 20.37
CA LYS A 149 9.11 0.52 19.63
C LYS A 149 9.72 -0.61 18.81
N ARG A 150 11.05 -0.68 18.70
CA ARG A 150 11.80 -1.66 17.89
C ARG A 150 11.21 -1.86 16.49
N PRO A 151 11.01 -0.78 15.71
CA PRO A 151 10.40 -0.90 14.40
C PRO A 151 11.25 -1.69 13.43
N GLY A 152 10.58 -2.40 12.52
CA GLY A 152 11.24 -2.99 11.35
C GLY A 152 11.53 -1.98 10.23
N LEU A 153 10.94 -0.78 10.30
CA LEU A 153 11.14 0.33 9.35
C LEU A 153 10.70 1.65 10.01
N VAL A 154 11.44 2.72 9.77
CA VAL A 154 10.98 4.09 10.04
C VAL A 154 10.74 4.80 8.71
N VAL A 155 9.55 5.31 8.49
CA VAL A 155 9.22 6.14 7.32
C VAL A 155 9.23 7.60 7.76
N SER A 156 10.07 8.41 7.13
CA SER A 156 10.16 9.85 7.40
C SER A 156 9.66 10.64 6.21
N GLN A 157 8.77 11.59 6.46
CA GLN A 157 8.25 12.48 5.43
C GLN A 157 9.29 13.52 5.01
N PHE A 158 10.12 13.98 5.94
CA PHE A 158 11.11 15.03 5.68
C PHE A 158 12.51 14.66 6.17
N GLU A 159 13.51 15.15 5.45
CA GLU A 159 14.92 14.95 5.79
C GLU A 159 15.36 15.81 6.98
N TRP A 160 14.74 16.96 7.23
CA TRP A 160 15.02 17.78 8.42
C TRP A 160 14.60 17.10 9.73
N GLN A 161 13.77 16.05 9.66
CA GLN A 161 13.45 15.21 10.82
C GLN A 161 14.43 14.06 10.97
N ILE A 162 14.63 13.31 9.88
CA ILE A 162 15.55 12.17 9.84
C ILE A 162 16.44 12.31 8.61
N GLY A 163 17.68 12.75 8.82
CA GLY A 163 18.61 13.12 7.77
C GLY A 163 19.93 13.60 8.36
N LYS A 164 20.82 14.14 7.54
CA LYS A 164 22.16 14.55 8.01
C LYS A 164 22.12 15.58 9.15
N GLU A 165 21.12 16.46 9.14
CA GLU A 165 20.86 17.47 10.19
C GLU A 165 19.48 17.23 10.85
N GLY A 166 19.04 15.98 10.88
CA GLY A 166 17.71 15.61 11.38
C GLY A 166 17.52 15.95 12.85
N VAL A 167 16.42 16.65 13.18
CA VAL A 167 16.08 17.01 14.57
C VAL A 167 15.72 15.80 15.45
N VAL A 168 15.27 14.70 14.83
CA VAL A 168 15.00 13.43 15.53
C VAL A 168 16.28 12.62 15.64
N ALA A 169 16.93 12.34 14.51
CA ALA A 169 18.21 11.63 14.43
C ALA A 169 18.75 11.64 12.99
N THR A 170 20.01 11.22 12.82
CA THR A 170 20.52 10.85 11.49
C THR A 170 20.04 9.48 11.05
N ARG A 171 20.15 9.20 9.75
CA ARG A 171 19.82 7.88 9.20
C ARG A 171 20.78 6.80 9.71
N GLU A 172 22.06 7.15 9.84
CA GLU A 172 23.11 6.28 10.36
C GLU A 172 22.80 5.81 11.78
N GLN A 173 22.33 6.70 12.66
CA GLN A 173 21.99 6.32 14.03
C GLN A 173 20.93 5.21 14.09
N PHE A 174 19.93 5.23 13.19
CA PHE A 174 18.98 4.13 13.05
C PHE A 174 19.61 2.88 12.42
N HIS A 175 20.45 3.05 11.41
CA HIS A 175 21.07 1.93 10.67
C HIS A 175 22.09 1.17 11.52
N ASP A 176 22.77 1.84 12.44
CA ASP A 176 23.65 1.22 13.45
C ASP A 176 22.86 0.24 14.33
N LEU A 177 21.60 0.56 14.61
CA LEU A 177 20.65 -0.29 15.33
C LEU A 177 19.90 -1.28 14.41
N LYS A 178 20.29 -1.38 13.14
CA LYS A 178 19.65 -2.23 12.11
C LYS A 178 18.18 -1.90 11.86
N ILE A 179 17.79 -0.66 12.07
CA ILE A 179 16.46 -0.14 11.74
C ILE A 179 16.57 0.62 10.41
N PRO A 180 16.03 0.10 9.30
CA PRO A 180 16.05 0.83 8.04
C PRO A 180 15.18 2.09 8.13
N THR A 181 15.61 3.14 7.45
CA THR A 181 14.87 4.41 7.33
C THR A 181 14.50 4.64 5.87
N TYR A 182 13.24 4.93 5.59
CA TYR A 182 12.75 5.29 4.25
C TYR A 182 12.32 6.77 4.27
N LEU A 183 13.06 7.61 3.55
CA LEU A 183 12.69 9.00 3.32
C LEU A 183 11.76 9.09 2.12
N MET A 184 10.70 9.90 2.21
CA MET A 184 9.81 10.11 1.07
C MET A 184 10.55 10.83 -0.06
N PRO A 185 10.62 10.25 -1.29
CA PRO A 185 11.24 10.90 -2.43
C PRO A 185 10.65 12.26 -2.78
N SER A 186 9.38 12.52 -2.41
CA SER A 186 8.77 13.83 -2.57
C SER A 186 9.53 14.95 -1.85
N ASP A 187 10.30 14.64 -0.81
CA ASP A 187 11.16 15.60 -0.12
C ASP A 187 12.60 15.59 -0.64
N CYS A 188 13.24 14.42 -0.71
CA CYS A 188 14.68 14.35 -0.98
C CYS A 188 15.07 14.50 -2.47
N ASP A 189 14.19 14.15 -3.42
CA ASP A 189 14.57 14.16 -4.84
C ASP A 189 14.58 15.60 -5.38
N GLY A 190 15.72 16.02 -5.94
CA GLY A 190 15.86 17.36 -6.55
C GLY A 190 15.83 18.50 -5.54
N LYS A 191 16.29 18.24 -4.31
CA LYS A 191 16.31 19.19 -3.21
C LYS A 191 17.61 19.05 -2.43
N ASP A 192 18.19 20.17 -2.04
CA ASP A 192 19.27 20.25 -1.06
C ASP A 192 18.65 20.59 0.30
N ASN A 193 18.55 19.59 1.17
CA ASN A 193 17.99 19.75 2.51
C ASN A 193 18.96 20.36 3.53
N LEU A 194 20.18 20.75 3.12
CA LEU A 194 21.18 21.38 4.00
C LEU A 194 21.20 22.91 3.85
N VAL A 195 20.45 23.47 2.90
CA VAL A 195 20.47 24.90 2.60
C VAL A 195 19.05 25.46 2.60
N GLY A 196 18.82 26.51 3.38
CA GLY A 196 17.50 27.12 3.57
C GLY A 196 16.69 26.42 4.65
N ALA A 197 15.77 27.14 5.30
CA ALA A 197 15.04 26.64 6.48
C ALA A 197 14.18 25.40 6.20
N ASP A 198 13.68 25.25 4.97
CA ASP A 198 12.90 24.10 4.52
C ASP A 198 13.62 23.30 3.42
N GLY A 199 14.90 23.57 3.15
CA GLY A 199 15.67 22.98 2.05
C GLY A 199 15.40 23.64 0.70
N THR A 200 16.44 23.79 -0.12
CA THR A 200 16.38 24.49 -1.41
C THR A 200 16.20 23.51 -2.56
N ARG A 201 15.15 23.69 -3.36
CA ARG A 201 14.95 22.91 -4.59
C ARG A 201 16.02 23.25 -5.62
N THR A 202 16.74 22.23 -6.09
CA THR A 202 17.74 22.36 -7.16
C THR A 202 17.13 22.23 -8.56
N LYS A 203 15.87 21.78 -8.62
CA LYS A 203 15.02 21.72 -9.82
C LYS A 203 13.54 21.85 -9.43
N PRO A 204 12.64 22.21 -10.37
CA PRO A 204 11.20 22.22 -10.12
C PRO A 204 10.69 20.86 -9.60
N TYR A 205 9.65 20.90 -8.76
CA TYR A 205 9.03 19.69 -8.25
C TYR A 205 8.44 18.84 -9.37
N ASP A 206 8.69 17.53 -9.32
CA ASP A 206 8.17 16.55 -10.26
C ASP A 206 7.24 15.58 -9.53
N ILE A 207 6.02 15.44 -10.03
CA ILE A 207 5.00 14.51 -9.50
C ILE A 207 5.48 13.06 -9.54
N ALA A 208 6.45 12.72 -10.41
CA ALA A 208 7.08 11.41 -10.40
C ALA A 208 7.68 11.06 -9.02
N ALA A 209 8.13 12.04 -8.23
CA ALA A 209 8.65 11.81 -6.88
C ALA A 209 7.56 11.34 -5.89
N LEU A 210 6.30 11.78 -6.09
CA LEU A 210 5.16 11.27 -5.31
C LEU A 210 4.94 9.79 -5.61
N TYR A 211 4.89 9.42 -6.90
CA TYR A 211 4.71 8.02 -7.29
C TYR A 211 5.91 7.15 -6.89
N LYS A 212 7.13 7.72 -6.92
CA LYS A 212 8.34 7.07 -6.41
C LYS A 212 8.24 6.67 -4.94
N SER A 213 7.41 7.39 -4.17
CA SER A 213 7.11 7.06 -2.78
C SER A 213 6.28 5.80 -2.63
N ILE A 214 5.76 5.18 -3.70
CA ILE A 214 4.99 3.93 -3.64
C ILE A 214 5.37 2.90 -4.73
N SER A 215 6.27 3.27 -5.63
CA SER A 215 6.64 2.49 -6.82
C SER A 215 7.84 1.59 -6.64
#